data_AF-A0A4Q3AM61-F1
#
_entry.id   AF-A0A4Q3AM61-F1
#
_cell.length_a   1.000
_cell.length_b   1.000
_cell.length_c   1.000
_cell.angle_alpha   90.00
_cell.angle_beta   90.00
_cell.angle_gamma   90.00
#
_symmetry.space_group_name_H-M   'P 1'
#
loop_
_entity.id
_entity.type
_entity.pdbx_description
1 polymer ?
#
loop_
_entity_poly.entity_id
_entity_poly.type
_entity_poly.pdbx_seq_one_letter_code
_entity_poly.pdbx_strand_id
1 'polypeptide(L)'
;MKQQLDRILGSLALLACVFAIAACASMGASSTEPLLSAAGFVSRTPENPTQQELYNQLPPYQLHRATYKGQIIYAYKDEEKGLAYVGNEAAYQHYQQLATQQRIANDYRTAAEMNRDAAYGWYGAYGPYVGYRPVVIHRR
;
A
#
# COMPACT_ATOMS: atom_id res chain seq x y z
N MET A 1 40.77 14.85 52.41
CA MET A 1 41.70 15.54 51.49
C MET A 1 42.04 14.63 50.32
N LYS A 2 41.56 15.01 49.13
CA LYS A 2 42.36 15.06 47.89
C LYS A 2 42.70 13.79 47.09
N GLN A 3 41.94 12.68 47.17
CA GLN A 3 42.23 11.54 46.24
C GLN A 3 41.06 10.79 45.62
N GLN A 4 39.80 11.00 46.04
CA GLN A 4 38.65 10.32 45.42
C GLN A 4 37.82 11.24 44.50
N LEU A 5 38.07 12.56 44.54
CA LEU A 5 37.30 13.54 43.77
C LEU A 5 37.83 13.72 42.33
N ASP A 6 39.06 13.28 42.05
CA ASP A 6 39.71 13.48 40.74
C ASP A 6 39.47 12.33 39.74
N ARG A 7 38.94 11.18 40.19
CA ARG A 7 38.53 10.09 39.28
C ARG A 7 37.23 10.39 38.53
N ILE A 8 36.54 11.45 38.94
CA ILE A 8 35.25 11.91 38.38
C ILE A 8 35.48 12.89 37.21
N LEU A 9 36.72 13.34 36.98
CA LEU A 9 37.06 14.38 36.00
C LEU A 9 37.76 13.88 34.72
N GLY A 10 38.02 12.57 34.57
CA GLY A 10 39.04 12.09 33.64
C GLY A 10 38.67 10.92 32.73
N SER A 11 37.39 10.64 32.47
CA SER A 11 37.03 9.54 31.55
C SER A 11 35.76 9.84 30.78
N LEU A 12 35.97 10.53 29.66
CA LEU A 12 35.52 10.07 28.35
C LEU A 12 34.00 9.78 28.28
N ALA A 13 33.24 10.84 28.06
CA ALA A 13 32.63 11.05 26.75
C ALA A 13 31.60 9.96 26.38
N LEU A 14 30.34 10.31 26.68
CA LEU A 14 29.29 10.30 25.67
C LEU A 14 29.11 8.97 24.91
N LEU A 15 28.82 7.87 25.61
CA LEU A 15 28.26 6.69 24.94
C LEU A 15 26.73 6.74 25.00
N ALA A 16 26.20 7.48 24.03
CA ALA A 16 24.81 7.42 23.60
C ALA A 16 24.44 5.96 23.28
N CYS A 17 23.46 5.43 24.00
CA CYS A 17 22.71 4.25 23.57
C CYS A 17 21.22 4.51 23.85
N VAL A 18 20.70 5.60 23.27
CA VAL A 18 19.29 5.68 22.94
C VAL A 18 19.10 4.83 21.69
N PHE A 19 18.96 3.52 21.86
CA PHE A 19 18.33 2.69 20.83
C PHE A 19 16.82 2.96 20.88
N ALA A 20 16.42 4.15 20.45
CA ALA A 20 15.10 4.33 19.86
C ALA A 20 15.17 3.59 18.52
N ILE A 21 14.90 2.29 18.55
CA ILE A 21 14.61 1.55 17.33
C ILE A 21 13.32 2.18 16.81
N ALA A 22 13.46 3.13 15.90
CA ALA A 22 12.38 3.60 15.07
C ALA A 22 12.00 2.42 14.16
N ALA A 23 11.22 1.47 14.69
CA ALA A 23 10.46 0.52 13.90
C ALA A 23 9.25 1.26 13.32
N CYS A 24 9.50 2.31 12.56
CA CYS A 24 8.50 3.05 11.83
C CYS A 24 8.92 2.99 10.37
N ALA A 25 7.99 2.64 9.49
CA ALA A 25 8.16 2.45 8.04
C ALA A 25 8.63 1.05 7.58
N SER A 26 7.88 0.00 7.92
CA SER A 26 7.83 -1.18 7.00
C SER A 26 6.57 -2.02 7.15
N MET A 27 5.88 -1.98 8.30
CA MET A 27 4.75 -2.90 8.55
C MET A 27 3.52 -2.64 7.66
N GLY A 28 3.40 -1.44 7.08
CA GLY A 28 2.28 -1.06 6.20
C GLY A 28 2.40 -1.64 4.80
N ALA A 29 3.53 -1.46 4.11
CA ALA A 29 3.70 -1.91 2.73
C ALA A 29 3.77 -3.45 2.62
N SER A 30 4.57 -4.10 3.46
CA SER A 30 4.75 -5.56 3.42
C SER A 30 3.48 -6.36 3.74
N SER A 31 2.53 -5.76 4.46
CA SER A 31 1.26 -6.40 4.81
C SER A 31 0.12 -6.06 3.86
N THR A 32 0.28 -5.06 2.97
CA THR A 32 -0.83 -4.57 2.14
C THR A 32 -1.13 -5.50 0.97
N GLU A 33 -0.11 -6.00 0.26
CA GLU A 33 -0.34 -6.84 -0.91
C GLU A 33 -1.09 -8.15 -0.60
N PRO A 34 -0.72 -8.94 0.44
CA PRO A 34 -1.47 -10.15 0.78
C PRO A 34 -2.93 -9.83 1.13
N LEU A 35 -3.17 -8.68 1.75
CA LEU A 35 -4.51 -8.19 2.06
C LEU A 35 -5.30 -7.80 0.81
N LEU A 36 -4.67 -7.12 -0.15
CA LEU A 36 -5.29 -6.77 -1.43
C LEU A 36 -5.68 -8.04 -2.20
N SER A 37 -4.79 -9.01 -2.31
CA SER A 37 -5.08 -10.29 -2.95
C SER A 37 -6.21 -11.05 -2.24
N ALA A 38 -6.17 -11.15 -0.91
CA ALA A 38 -7.24 -11.78 -0.13
C ALA A 38 -8.58 -11.05 -0.24
N ALA A 39 -8.54 -9.74 -0.42
CA ALA A 39 -9.71 -8.89 -0.63
C ALA A 39 -10.33 -9.06 -2.03
N GLY A 40 -9.60 -9.64 -2.99
CA GLY A 40 -10.05 -9.87 -4.37
C GLY A 40 -9.55 -8.82 -5.37
N PHE A 41 -8.51 -8.05 -5.04
CA PHE A 41 -7.78 -7.27 -6.03
C PHE A 41 -6.98 -8.20 -6.94
N VAL A 42 -6.91 -7.83 -8.21
CA VAL A 42 -6.13 -8.54 -9.23
C VAL A 42 -4.83 -7.79 -9.47
N SER A 43 -3.70 -8.46 -9.29
CA SER A 43 -2.38 -7.93 -9.66
C SER A 43 -2.16 -8.00 -11.17
N ARG A 44 -1.67 -6.90 -11.76
CA ARG A 44 -1.36 -6.78 -13.18
C ARG A 44 -0.02 -6.10 -13.35
N THR A 45 0.88 -6.73 -14.11
CA THR A 45 2.03 -6.04 -14.67
C THR A 45 1.54 -5.11 -15.78
N PRO A 46 1.98 -3.85 -15.86
CA PRO A 46 1.72 -3.01 -17.01
C PRO A 46 2.31 -3.63 -18.29
N GLU A 47 1.48 -3.98 -19.26
CA GLU A 47 1.90 -4.72 -20.46
C GLU A 47 2.00 -3.84 -21.71
N ASN A 48 1.38 -2.65 -21.70
CA ASN A 48 1.36 -1.73 -22.83
C ASN A 48 1.72 -0.29 -22.43
N PRO A 49 2.10 0.59 -23.38
CA PRO A 49 2.55 1.95 -23.08
C PRO A 49 1.53 2.77 -22.28
N THR A 50 0.24 2.61 -22.56
CA THR A 50 -0.83 3.32 -21.84
C THR A 50 -0.91 2.86 -20.38
N GLN A 51 -0.83 1.55 -20.12
CA GLN A 51 -0.80 1.01 -18.76
C GLN A 51 0.45 1.46 -18.00
N GLN A 52 1.61 1.47 -18.67
CA GLN A 52 2.87 1.90 -18.08
C GLN A 52 2.83 3.39 -17.69
N GLU A 53 2.30 4.24 -18.56
CA GLU A 53 2.16 5.67 -18.30
C GLU A 53 1.26 5.94 -17.09
N LEU A 54 0.07 5.33 -17.07
CA LEU A 54 -0.87 5.45 -15.95
C LEU A 54 -0.28 4.91 -14.65
N TYR A 55 0.46 3.80 -14.72
CA TYR A 55 1.16 3.21 -13.59
C TYR A 55 2.24 4.15 -13.04
N ASN A 56 3.05 4.75 -13.91
CA ASN A 56 4.13 5.66 -13.52
C ASN A 56 3.59 6.93 -12.85
N GLN A 57 2.43 7.43 -13.29
CA GLN A 57 1.78 8.61 -12.73
C GLN A 57 1.10 8.36 -11.37
N LEU A 58 0.83 7.11 -11.01
CA LEU A 58 0.12 6.79 -9.78
C LEU A 58 1.08 6.86 -8.57
N PRO A 59 0.72 7.55 -7.47
CA PRO A 59 1.50 7.51 -6.24
C PRO A 59 1.60 6.08 -5.69
N PRO A 60 2.81 5.59 -5.36
CA PRO A 60 3.00 4.23 -4.89
C PRO A 60 2.52 4.02 -3.45
N TYR A 61 2.23 2.76 -3.13
CA TYR A 61 1.91 2.28 -1.79
C TYR A 61 0.68 2.94 -1.12
N GLN A 62 -0.22 3.45 -1.94
CA GLN A 62 -1.49 4.04 -1.53
C GLN A 62 -2.62 3.54 -2.43
N LEU A 63 -3.82 3.37 -1.86
CA LEU A 63 -5.02 3.09 -2.63
C LEU A 63 -5.56 4.37 -3.26
N HIS A 64 -6.01 4.27 -4.50
CA HIS A 64 -6.62 5.35 -5.24
C HIS A 64 -7.94 4.90 -5.82
N ARG A 65 -8.96 5.75 -5.69
CA ARG A 65 -10.31 5.54 -6.21
C ARG A 65 -10.46 6.31 -7.51
N ALA A 66 -10.79 5.61 -8.58
CA ALA A 66 -11.18 6.19 -9.86
C ALA A 66 -12.69 6.06 -10.03
N THR A 67 -13.36 7.20 -10.17
CA THR A 67 -14.79 7.25 -10.49
C THR A 67 -14.97 7.79 -11.91
N TYR A 68 -15.49 6.98 -12.82
CA TYR A 68 -15.78 7.38 -14.20
C TYR A 68 -17.16 6.91 -14.62
N LYS A 69 -18.03 7.84 -15.04
CA LYS A 69 -19.42 7.56 -15.48
C LYS A 69 -20.23 6.69 -14.49
N GLY A 70 -20.05 6.91 -13.18
CA GLY A 70 -20.74 6.15 -12.13
C GLY A 70 -20.14 4.77 -11.83
N GLN A 71 -19.07 4.39 -12.53
CA GLN A 71 -18.32 3.17 -12.26
C GLN A 71 -17.11 3.50 -11.40
N ILE A 72 -16.84 2.65 -10.42
CA ILE A 72 -15.79 2.83 -9.43
C ILE A 72 -14.80 1.67 -9.57
N ILE A 73 -13.52 2.02 -9.69
CA ILE A 73 -12.41 1.08 -9.56
C ILE A 73 -11.40 1.61 -8.54
N TYR A 74 -10.68 0.70 -7.92
CA TYR A 74 -9.61 0.99 -6.98
C TYR A 74 -8.29 0.50 -7.55
N ALA A 75 -7.24 1.28 -7.39
CA ALA A 75 -5.90 0.98 -7.85
C ALA A 75 -4.88 1.17 -6.74
N TYR A 76 -3.86 0.32 -6.71
CA TYR A 76 -2.69 0.44 -5.84
C TYR A 76 -1.45 0.11 -6.65
N LYS A 77 -0.41 0.96 -6.52
CA LYS A 77 0.88 0.77 -7.18
C LYS A 77 1.88 0.16 -6.20
N ASP A 78 2.35 -1.03 -6.54
CA ASP A 78 3.48 -1.69 -5.91
C ASP A 78 4.74 -1.40 -6.75
N GLU A 79 5.45 -0.33 -6.39
CA GLU A 79 6.65 0.14 -7.09
C GLU A 79 7.78 -0.90 -7.04
N GLU A 80 7.92 -1.62 -5.93
CA GLU A 80 8.98 -2.60 -5.71
C GLU A 80 8.84 -3.78 -6.69
N LYS A 81 7.62 -4.26 -6.92
CA LYS A 81 7.36 -5.42 -7.79
C LYS A 81 6.97 -5.05 -9.22
N GLY A 82 6.71 -3.78 -9.50
CA GLY A 82 6.21 -3.35 -10.81
C GLY A 82 4.77 -3.79 -11.06
N LEU A 83 3.93 -3.88 -10.02
CA LEU A 83 2.58 -4.42 -10.10
C LEU A 83 1.52 -3.35 -9.79
N ALA A 84 0.48 -3.29 -10.62
CA ALA A 84 -0.76 -2.59 -10.31
C ALA A 84 -1.77 -3.58 -9.73
N TYR A 85 -2.27 -3.33 -8.52
CA TYR A 85 -3.40 -4.07 -7.96
C TYR A 85 -4.68 -3.30 -8.27
N VAL A 86 -5.64 -3.95 -8.92
CA VAL A 86 -6.92 -3.33 -9.30
C VAL A 86 -8.13 -4.10 -8.76
N GLY A 87 -9.12 -3.39 -8.24
CA GLY A 87 -10.27 -3.97 -7.57
C GLY A 87 -11.54 -3.13 -7.76
N ASN A 88 -12.69 -3.73 -7.47
CA ASN A 88 -13.98 -3.03 -7.44
C ASN A 88 -14.31 -2.57 -6.01
N GLU A 89 -15.47 -1.92 -5.85
CA GLU A 89 -15.98 -1.50 -4.55
C GLU A 89 -16.05 -2.65 -3.53
N ALA A 90 -16.54 -3.83 -3.94
CA ALA A 90 -16.63 -4.97 -3.04
C ALA A 90 -15.26 -5.44 -2.53
N ALA A 91 -14.24 -5.46 -3.40
CA ALA A 91 -12.86 -5.77 -3.02
C ALA A 91 -12.31 -4.70 -2.06
N TYR A 92 -12.58 -3.42 -2.30
CA TYR A 92 -12.16 -2.35 -1.39
C TYR A 92 -12.81 -2.49 0.00
N GLN A 93 -14.10 -2.77 0.08
CA GLN A 93 -14.79 -3.00 1.35
C GLN A 93 -14.21 -4.20 2.10
N HIS A 94 -13.90 -5.30 1.41
CA HIS A 94 -13.27 -6.47 2.03
C HIS A 94 -11.84 -6.16 2.50
N TYR A 95 -11.06 -5.39 1.73
CA TYR A 95 -9.75 -4.91 2.15
C TYR A 95 -9.85 -4.08 3.44
N GLN A 96 -10.81 -3.15 3.53
CA GLN A 96 -10.99 -2.35 4.74
C GLN A 96 -11.25 -3.22 5.99
N GLN A 97 -12.02 -4.30 5.84
CA GLN A 97 -12.31 -5.25 6.93
C GLN A 97 -11.04 -5.98 7.36
N LEU A 98 -10.29 -6.55 6.41
CA LEU A 98 -9.05 -7.28 6.71
C LEU A 98 -7.97 -6.35 7.29
N ALA A 99 -7.82 -5.15 6.74
CA ALA A 99 -6.88 -4.14 7.22
C ALA A 99 -7.21 -3.70 8.66
N THR A 100 -8.49 -3.64 9.03
CA THR A 100 -8.91 -3.39 10.42
C THR A 100 -8.49 -4.53 11.35
N GLN A 101 -8.73 -5.78 10.93
CA GLN A 101 -8.35 -6.97 11.70
C GLN A 101 -6.84 -7.05 11.92
N GLN A 102 -6.05 -6.67 10.92
CA GLN A 102 -4.59 -6.64 10.99
C GLN A 102 -4.00 -5.35 11.57
N ARG A 103 -4.83 -4.40 12.03
CA ARG A 103 -4.42 -3.12 12.62
C ARG A 103 -3.49 -2.29 11.71
N ILE A 104 -3.73 -2.36 10.40
CA ILE A 104 -3.05 -1.49 9.43
C ILE A 104 -3.39 -0.03 9.74
N ALA A 105 -2.40 0.86 9.70
CA ALA A 105 -2.59 2.27 9.96
C ALA A 105 -3.59 2.89 8.96
N ASN A 106 -4.40 3.84 9.43
CA ASN A 106 -5.51 4.40 8.65
C ASN A 106 -5.08 5.06 7.34
N ASP A 107 -3.88 5.62 7.29
CA ASP A 107 -3.33 6.27 6.09
C ASP A 107 -3.21 5.27 4.92
N TYR A 108 -2.95 4.00 5.20
CA TYR A 108 -2.90 2.91 4.20
C TYR A 108 -4.27 2.31 3.87
N ARG A 109 -5.31 2.65 4.65
CA ARG A 109 -6.68 2.14 4.47
C ARG A 109 -7.54 3.04 3.58
N THR A 110 -7.24 4.33 3.59
CA THR A 110 -8.04 5.36 2.91
C THR A 110 -7.64 5.45 1.44
N ALA A 111 -8.63 5.39 0.55
CA ALA A 111 -8.38 5.59 -0.87
C ALA A 111 -8.38 7.10 -1.18
N ALA A 112 -7.34 7.60 -1.84
CA ALA A 112 -7.31 8.95 -2.38
C ALA A 112 -8.14 9.01 -3.68
N GLU A 113 -8.83 10.12 -3.93
CA GLU A 113 -9.59 10.28 -5.18
C GLU A 113 -8.65 10.65 -6.34
N MET A 114 -8.78 9.93 -7.45
CA MET A 114 -8.13 10.32 -8.70
C MET A 114 -8.84 11.50 -9.34
N ASN A 115 -8.08 12.35 -10.04
CA ASN A 115 -8.68 13.34 -10.93
C ASN A 115 -9.43 12.66 -12.09
N ARG A 116 -10.28 13.42 -12.78
CA ARG A 116 -11.16 12.87 -13.84
C ARG A 116 -10.41 12.21 -14.99
N ASP A 117 -9.27 12.76 -15.40
CA ASP A 117 -8.50 12.27 -16.55
C ASP A 117 -7.77 10.98 -16.20
N ALA A 118 -7.16 10.92 -15.01
CA ALA A 118 -6.59 9.71 -14.45
C ALA A 118 -7.67 8.63 -14.26
N ALA A 119 -8.83 8.99 -13.71
CA ALA A 119 -9.93 8.04 -13.54
C ALA A 119 -10.43 7.46 -14.87
N TYR A 120 -10.53 8.29 -15.91
CA TYR A 120 -10.85 7.84 -17.27
C TYR A 120 -9.79 6.86 -17.81
N GLY A 121 -8.51 7.21 -17.71
CA GLY A 121 -7.41 6.37 -18.17
C GLY A 121 -7.34 5.03 -17.44
N TRP A 122 -7.42 5.04 -16.12
CA TRP A 122 -7.43 3.84 -15.29
C TRP A 122 -8.63 2.95 -15.59
N TYR A 123 -9.82 3.53 -15.76
CA TYR A 123 -11.01 2.78 -16.15
C TYR A 123 -10.84 2.10 -17.52
N GLY A 124 -10.32 2.82 -18.51
CA GLY A 124 -10.10 2.26 -19.85
C GLY A 124 -9.02 1.17 -19.88
N ALA A 125 -7.90 1.37 -19.19
CA ALA A 125 -6.72 0.50 -19.29
C ALA A 125 -6.78 -0.73 -18.35
N TYR A 126 -7.50 -0.64 -17.23
CA TYR A 126 -7.56 -1.70 -16.23
C TYR A 126 -8.98 -2.19 -15.91
N GLY A 127 -10.03 -1.48 -16.32
CA GLY A 127 -11.43 -1.85 -16.09
C GLY A 127 -11.81 -3.28 -16.49
N PRO A 128 -11.35 -3.84 -17.62
CA PRO A 128 -11.65 -5.22 -18.01
C PRO A 128 -11.17 -6.29 -17.03
N TYR A 129 -10.17 -5.98 -16.19
CA TYR A 129 -9.63 -6.89 -15.18
C TYR A 129 -10.36 -6.80 -13.85
N VAL A 130 -11.19 -5.77 -13.68
CA VAL A 130 -11.96 -5.51 -12.47
C VAL A 130 -13.32 -6.21 -12.58
N GLY A 131 -13.63 -7.12 -11.65
CA GLY A 131 -14.96 -7.74 -11.55
C GLY A 131 -15.08 -9.17 -12.10
N TYR A 132 -14.02 -9.78 -12.64
CA TYR A 132 -13.99 -11.23 -12.83
C TYR A 132 -13.70 -11.91 -11.49
N ARG A 133 -14.75 -12.41 -10.82
CA ARG A 133 -14.58 -13.47 -9.82
C ARG A 133 -14.47 -14.79 -10.60
N PRO A 134 -13.32 -15.48 -10.68
CA PRO A 134 -13.34 -16.85 -11.15
C PRO A 134 -14.27 -17.63 -10.22
N VAL A 135 -15.26 -18.32 -10.78
CA VAL A 135 -16.09 -19.26 -10.03
C VAL A 135 -15.15 -20.35 -9.53
N VAL A 136 -14.76 -20.28 -8.26
CA VAL A 136 -14.01 -21.35 -7.61
C VAL A 136 -14.99 -22.49 -7.39
N ILE A 137 -15.13 -23.36 -8.40
CA ILE A 137 -15.89 -24.59 -8.30
C ILE A 137 -15.19 -25.45 -7.23
N HIS A 138 -15.70 -25.39 -6.00
CA HIS A 138 -15.34 -26.33 -4.96
C HIS A 138 -15.96 -27.66 -5.38
N ARG A 139 -15.18 -28.47 -6.10
CA ARG A 139 -15.54 -29.84 -6.43
C ARG A 139 -15.54 -30.59 -5.08
N ARG A 140 -16.75 -30.79 -4.52
CA ARG A 140 -16.98 -31.65 -3.35
C ARG A 140 -16.67 -33.10 -3.68
#